data_AF-A0A961LWX7-F1
#
_entry.id   AF-A0A961LWX7-F1
#
_cell.length_a   1.000
_cell.length_b   1.000
_cell.length_c   1.000
_cell.angle_alpha   90.00
_cell.angle_beta   90.00
_cell.angle_gamma   90.00
#
_symmetry.space_group_name_H-M   'P 1'
#
loop_
_entity.id
_entity.type
_entity.pdbx_description
1 polymer ?
#
loop_
_entity_poly.entity_id
_entity_poly.type
_entity_poly.pdbx_seq_one_letter_code
_entity_poly.pdbx_strand_id
1 'polypeptide(L)'
;ALVAALNAPTRSPHPRPRPVIAAPETVTEAPSMLASIGEATGLIRSRTPQPRPEAVTRLASLDLARTDAITPPASDAPAATAPAAIEIPALSRTVTRGGDRCDDGLARAIPRRPRSAGDGSTVIGRLTAAGGRERDDAIVSEVLAGNVPDFLRTLVPVTFSGNGMTVTICVTPDYLAVGSDRDFVRVPLGLPAAMRVAERFDMVLPTTRMVDAIYQQASVHLSPAPMDPTSAMSSTNYFLRHNTTVQGQMRQAGARLGQLVSGHKKDLVLTNRLQSNPGRVAIYGWHQRNGRAIQPLSTVHGAQYADYSHGIRLVSRRAFVNGRAVDLRDLLSDSRVAGLVSSEGTISNRQLLALAD
;
A
#
# COMPACT_ATOMS: atom_id res chain seq x y z
N ALA A 1 86.18 13.55 5.10
CA ALA A 1 86.14 12.28 5.86
C ALA A 1 85.11 11.38 5.22
N LEU A 2 85.58 10.22 4.75
CA LEU A 2 84.93 9.02 4.20
C LEU A 2 83.78 9.09 3.18
N VAL A 3 84.12 8.58 2.00
CA VAL A 3 83.31 8.12 0.85
C VAL A 3 83.09 6.61 0.98
N ALA A 4 81.93 6.07 0.54
CA ALA A 4 81.72 4.76 -0.13
C ALA A 4 80.28 4.26 0.09
N ALA A 5 79.65 3.40 -0.71
CA ALA A 5 79.65 3.10 -2.14
C ALA A 5 78.44 2.16 -2.34
N LEU A 6 77.84 2.20 -3.53
CA LEU A 6 76.71 1.37 -3.97
C LEU A 6 77.01 -0.13 -3.90
N ASN A 7 75.98 -0.96 -3.73
CA ASN A 7 75.85 -2.24 -4.45
C ASN A 7 74.41 -2.78 -4.39
N ALA A 8 73.76 -2.84 -5.56
CA ALA A 8 72.61 -3.69 -5.84
C ALA A 8 73.11 -4.96 -6.56
N PRO A 9 72.47 -6.12 -6.42
CA PRO A 9 72.62 -7.22 -7.36
C PRO A 9 71.45 -7.28 -8.35
N THR A 10 71.79 -7.22 -9.63
CA THR A 10 70.95 -7.56 -10.78
C THR A 10 71.17 -9.00 -11.26
N ARG A 11 70.18 -9.52 -12.01
CA ARG A 11 70.14 -10.69 -12.91
C ARG A 11 69.72 -12.03 -12.28
N SER A 12 68.94 -12.90 -12.91
CA SER A 12 68.10 -12.91 -14.13
C SER A 12 67.38 -14.27 -14.20
N PRO A 13 66.46 -14.50 -15.16
CA PRO A 13 65.36 -15.46 -15.04
C PRO A 13 65.70 -16.85 -15.60
N HIS A 14 65.19 -17.92 -14.99
CA HIS A 14 64.77 -19.16 -15.66
C HIS A 14 63.95 -20.06 -14.71
N PRO A 15 63.05 -20.90 -15.25
CA PRO A 15 61.82 -21.33 -14.59
C PRO A 15 62.01 -22.57 -13.71
N ARG A 16 61.27 -22.63 -12.59
CA ARG A 16 61.14 -23.86 -11.79
C ARG A 16 59.97 -24.74 -12.30
N PRO A 17 60.10 -26.08 -12.26
CA PRO A 17 59.18 -27.01 -12.92
C PRO A 17 57.83 -27.15 -12.19
N ARG A 18 56.78 -27.38 -13.00
CA ARG A 18 55.39 -27.69 -12.61
C ARG A 18 55.25 -29.09 -12.02
N PRO A 19 54.42 -29.29 -10.98
CA PRO A 19 53.72 -30.55 -10.75
C PRO A 19 52.49 -30.67 -11.66
N VAL A 20 52.24 -31.89 -12.13
CA VAL A 20 51.22 -32.27 -13.12
C VAL A 20 49.81 -32.34 -12.51
N ILE A 21 48.84 -32.08 -13.38
CA ILE A 21 47.40 -31.87 -13.22
C ILE A 21 46.64 -33.16 -12.87
N ALA A 22 45.58 -33.03 -12.07
CA ALA A 22 44.34 -33.80 -12.26
C ALA A 22 43.18 -32.81 -12.46
N ALA A 23 42.35 -33.05 -13.46
CA ALA A 23 41.16 -32.28 -13.82
C ALA A 23 40.03 -33.27 -14.14
N PRO A 24 38.79 -32.81 -14.40
CA PRO A 24 37.94 -31.94 -13.59
C PRO A 24 36.62 -32.67 -13.26
N GLU A 25 35.94 -32.32 -12.16
CA GLU A 25 34.51 -32.67 -12.02
C GLU A 25 33.66 -31.42 -11.84
N THR A 26 32.61 -31.40 -12.64
CA THR A 26 31.58 -30.39 -12.83
C THR A 26 30.82 -30.10 -11.54
N VAL A 27 30.76 -28.83 -11.12
CA VAL A 27 29.82 -28.40 -10.08
C VAL A 27 28.53 -27.95 -10.75
N THR A 28 27.57 -28.86 -10.75
CA THR A 28 26.17 -28.64 -11.09
C THR A 28 25.47 -27.84 -9.99
N GLU A 29 24.56 -26.95 -10.38
CA GLU A 29 23.65 -26.21 -9.51
C GLU A 29 22.97 -27.12 -8.46
N ALA A 30 22.94 -26.68 -7.20
CA ALA A 30 22.11 -27.30 -6.18
C ALA A 30 20.79 -26.49 -6.00
N PRO A 31 19.63 -27.14 -6.05
CA PRO A 31 18.32 -26.49 -6.05
C PRO A 31 17.77 -26.12 -4.66
N SER A 32 16.83 -25.17 -4.70
CA SER A 32 15.88 -24.75 -3.66
C SER A 32 15.43 -25.85 -2.69
N MET A 33 15.67 -25.65 -1.39
CA MET A 33 15.11 -26.46 -0.30
C MET A 33 13.65 -26.04 -0.02
N LEU A 34 12.73 -26.67 -0.74
CA LEU A 34 11.32 -26.79 -0.38
C LEU A 34 10.92 -28.23 -0.70
N ALA A 35 10.34 -28.90 0.31
CA ALA A 35 9.77 -30.26 0.29
C ALA A 35 10.74 -31.44 0.48
N SER A 36 10.68 -32.08 1.66
CA SER A 36 10.13 -33.45 1.83
C SER A 36 10.66 -34.09 3.12
N ILE A 37 9.82 -34.23 4.16
CA ILE A 37 9.92 -35.36 5.10
C ILE A 37 8.50 -35.79 5.51
N GLY A 38 8.06 -36.90 4.92
CA GLY A 38 7.06 -37.87 5.38
C GLY A 38 7.44 -39.17 4.65
N GLU A 39 7.40 -40.39 5.17
CA GLU A 39 6.85 -41.08 6.35
C GLU A 39 7.89 -42.19 6.70
N ALA A 40 7.93 -42.88 7.84
CA ALA A 40 6.94 -43.72 8.53
C ALA A 40 7.57 -44.10 9.89
N THR A 41 6.89 -44.39 11.01
CA THR A 41 5.77 -45.30 11.32
C THR A 41 5.18 -44.80 12.67
N GLY A 42 3.93 -44.89 13.11
CA GLY A 42 2.73 -45.60 12.71
C GLY A 42 2.02 -45.99 14.02
N LEU A 43 0.86 -45.39 14.34
CA LEU A 43 -0.20 -45.95 15.21
C LEU A 43 -1.48 -45.05 15.22
N ILE A 44 -2.41 -45.43 14.33
CA ILE A 44 -3.88 -45.51 14.44
C ILE A 44 -4.74 -44.29 14.91
N ARG A 45 -5.43 -43.71 13.91
CA ARG A 45 -6.81 -43.16 13.81
C ARG A 45 -7.57 -42.66 15.06
N SER A 46 -8.04 -41.41 14.97
CA SER A 46 -9.48 -41.09 14.87
C SER A 46 -9.72 -39.71 14.23
N ARG A 47 -10.66 -39.63 13.26
CA ARG A 47 -11.15 -38.39 12.64
C ARG A 47 -12.61 -38.19 13.09
N THR A 48 -12.80 -37.45 14.18
CA THR A 48 -14.07 -36.76 14.50
C THR A 48 -13.75 -35.48 15.28
N PRO A 49 -14.48 -34.37 15.08
CA PRO A 49 -14.23 -33.12 15.80
C PRO A 49 -14.64 -33.25 17.27
N GLN A 50 -13.76 -32.88 18.21
CA GLN A 50 -14.12 -32.73 19.62
C GLN A 50 -14.85 -31.38 19.85
N PRO A 51 -15.91 -31.34 20.67
CA PRO A 51 -16.62 -30.11 21.02
C PRO A 51 -15.82 -29.24 22.00
N ARG A 52 -15.99 -27.91 21.90
CA ARG A 52 -15.28 -26.90 22.72
C ARG A 52 -15.70 -26.96 24.20
N PRO A 53 -14.81 -26.66 25.17
CA PRO A 53 -15.14 -26.63 26.60
C PRO A 53 -16.14 -25.53 26.99
N GLU A 54 -17.14 -25.89 27.80
CA GLU A 54 -18.34 -25.11 28.22
C GLU A 54 -18.10 -23.95 29.22
N ALA A 55 -16.92 -23.32 29.24
CA ALA A 55 -16.59 -22.31 30.26
C ALA A 55 -16.76 -20.84 29.81
N VAL A 56 -17.21 -20.57 28.58
CA VAL A 56 -17.40 -19.18 28.08
C VAL A 56 -18.88 -18.84 27.79
N THR A 57 -19.82 -19.69 28.26
CA THR A 57 -21.26 -19.53 28.01
C THR A 57 -22.08 -19.33 29.30
N ARG A 58 -21.53 -18.64 30.30
CA ARG A 58 -22.28 -18.29 31.54
C ARG A 58 -22.17 -16.85 32.02
N LEU A 59 -21.58 -15.94 31.25
CA LEU A 59 -21.57 -14.50 31.56
C LEU A 59 -22.40 -13.66 30.57
N ALA A 60 -23.09 -14.29 29.62
CA ALA A 60 -23.94 -13.61 28.63
C ALA A 60 -25.45 -13.87 28.82
N SER A 61 -25.86 -14.56 29.90
CA SER A 61 -27.25 -15.05 30.06
C SER A 61 -27.97 -14.53 31.30
N LEU A 62 -27.45 -13.50 32.00
CA LEU A 62 -28.09 -12.98 33.22
C LEU A 62 -28.64 -11.55 33.14
N ASP A 63 -28.57 -10.87 32.00
CA ASP A 63 -29.13 -9.50 31.86
C ASP A 63 -30.34 -9.39 30.90
N LEU A 64 -30.87 -10.52 30.41
CA LEU A 64 -32.11 -10.55 29.62
C LEU A 64 -33.32 -10.87 30.51
N ALA A 65 -33.54 -10.06 31.54
CA ALA A 65 -34.79 -10.07 32.30
C ALA A 65 -35.06 -8.72 32.98
N ARG A 66 -35.26 -7.67 32.18
CA ARG A 66 -36.07 -6.52 32.61
C ARG A 66 -36.63 -5.76 31.41
N THR A 67 -37.85 -6.12 31.04
CA THR A 67 -38.74 -5.30 30.22
C THR A 67 -39.31 -4.18 31.08
N ASP A 68 -38.86 -2.95 30.85
CA ASP A 68 -39.66 -1.76 31.10
C ASP A 68 -39.80 -0.99 29.79
N ALA A 69 -41.05 -0.77 29.39
CA ALA A 69 -41.43 -0.07 28.17
C ALA A 69 -41.06 1.41 28.28
N ILE A 70 -40.16 1.87 27.42
CA ILE A 70 -39.91 3.30 27.18
C ILE A 70 -40.31 3.59 25.73
N THR A 71 -41.41 4.32 25.58
CA THR A 71 -41.85 4.90 24.30
C THR A 71 -40.84 5.97 23.87
N PRO A 72 -40.25 5.93 22.67
CA PRO A 72 -39.41 7.02 22.21
C PRO A 72 -40.28 8.23 21.79
N PRO A 73 -39.84 9.48 22.06
CA PRO A 73 -40.52 10.65 21.53
C PRO A 73 -40.34 10.73 20.01
N ALA A 74 -41.37 11.20 19.32
CA ALA A 74 -41.36 11.45 17.89
C ALA A 74 -40.25 12.47 17.55
N SER A 75 -39.30 12.04 16.71
CA SER A 75 -38.23 12.87 16.19
C SER A 75 -38.67 13.48 14.86
N ASP A 76 -39.08 14.75 14.88
CA ASP A 76 -39.21 15.61 13.69
C ASP A 76 -37.82 16.00 13.16
N ALA A 77 -37.05 15.02 12.70
CA ALA A 77 -35.85 15.27 11.92
C ALA A 77 -36.23 15.29 10.43
N PRO A 78 -35.89 16.35 9.66
CA PRO A 78 -36.15 16.36 8.23
C PRO A 78 -35.40 15.19 7.57
N ALA A 79 -36.13 14.40 6.78
CA ALA A 79 -35.57 13.27 6.04
C ALA A 79 -34.34 13.74 5.26
N ALA A 80 -33.18 13.17 5.59
CA ALA A 80 -31.96 13.41 4.84
C ALA A 80 -32.22 12.98 3.38
N THR A 81 -32.27 13.96 2.48
CA THR A 81 -32.36 13.75 1.03
C THR A 81 -31.31 12.72 0.62
N ALA A 82 -31.74 11.63 0.00
CA ALA A 82 -30.85 10.65 -0.60
C ALA A 82 -29.88 11.39 -1.54
N PRO A 83 -28.58 11.04 -1.55
CA PRO A 83 -27.63 11.67 -2.47
C PRO A 83 -28.17 11.49 -3.90
N ALA A 84 -28.12 12.56 -4.68
CA ALA A 84 -28.59 12.54 -6.06
C ALA A 84 -27.88 11.40 -6.81
N ALA A 85 -28.66 10.52 -7.44
CA ALA A 85 -28.14 9.40 -8.20
C ALA A 85 -27.20 9.91 -9.30
N ILE A 86 -26.05 9.28 -9.48
CA ILE A 86 -25.10 9.69 -10.52
C ILE A 86 -25.78 9.55 -11.88
N GLU A 87 -25.71 10.60 -12.70
CA GLU A 87 -26.08 10.48 -14.11
C GLU A 87 -25.03 9.63 -14.82
N ILE A 88 -25.41 8.43 -15.25
CA ILE A 88 -24.56 7.55 -16.05
C ILE A 88 -24.75 7.93 -17.52
N PRO A 89 -23.76 8.58 -18.16
CA PRO A 89 -23.88 8.95 -19.57
C PRO A 89 -23.77 7.71 -20.46
N ALA A 90 -24.44 7.74 -21.62
CA ALA A 90 -24.30 6.69 -22.62
C ALA A 90 -22.86 6.58 -23.13
N LEU A 91 -22.39 5.36 -23.36
CA LEU A 91 -21.13 5.11 -24.06
C LEU A 91 -21.22 5.66 -25.48
N SER A 92 -20.47 6.73 -25.79
CA SER A 92 -20.35 7.25 -27.15
C SER A 92 -18.95 6.95 -27.72
N ARG A 93 -18.89 6.48 -28.97
CA ARG A 93 -17.63 6.07 -29.64
C ARG A 93 -16.58 7.19 -29.65
N THR A 94 -17.00 8.45 -29.61
CA THR A 94 -16.14 9.65 -29.67
C THR A 94 -15.42 9.97 -28.35
N VAL A 95 -15.88 9.43 -27.21
CA VAL A 95 -15.34 9.80 -25.88
C VAL A 95 -14.02 9.09 -25.54
N THR A 96 -13.65 8.07 -26.32
CA THR A 96 -12.46 7.21 -26.14
C THR A 96 -11.09 7.88 -26.34
N ARG A 97 -11.01 9.20 -26.56
CA ARG A 97 -9.72 9.90 -26.80
C ARG A 97 -9.46 11.13 -25.92
N GLY A 98 -10.48 11.68 -25.26
CA GLY A 98 -10.37 12.94 -24.53
C GLY A 98 -10.59 12.87 -23.01
N GLY A 99 -11.39 11.91 -22.53
CA GLY A 99 -11.80 11.80 -21.12
C GLY A 99 -10.99 10.82 -20.26
N ASP A 100 -10.01 10.13 -20.85
CA ASP A 100 -9.25 9.04 -20.18
C ASP A 100 -7.87 9.50 -19.66
N ARG A 101 -7.60 10.80 -19.67
CA ARG A 101 -6.33 11.35 -19.20
C ARG A 101 -6.55 11.93 -17.81
N CYS A 102 -5.84 11.38 -16.85
CA CYS A 102 -5.67 12.03 -15.56
C CYS A 102 -4.96 13.37 -15.79
N ASP A 103 -5.73 14.45 -15.81
CA ASP A 103 -5.19 15.78 -16.00
C ASP A 103 -4.30 16.19 -14.80
N ASP A 104 -3.34 17.08 -15.04
CA ASP A 104 -2.46 17.59 -13.98
C ASP A 104 -3.24 18.36 -12.89
N GLY A 105 -4.47 18.79 -13.20
CA GLY A 105 -5.38 19.47 -12.27
C GLY A 105 -5.96 18.55 -11.21
N LEU A 106 -5.92 17.23 -11.38
CA LEU A 106 -6.45 16.26 -10.42
C LEU A 106 -5.62 16.16 -9.14
N ALA A 107 -4.35 16.59 -9.19
CA ALA A 107 -3.44 16.63 -8.04
C ALA A 107 -3.22 18.05 -7.50
N ARG A 108 -4.00 19.05 -7.94
CA ARG A 108 -3.80 20.47 -7.57
C ARG A 108 -3.89 20.75 -6.07
N ALA A 109 -4.59 19.90 -5.32
CA ALA A 109 -4.73 20.02 -3.88
C ALA A 109 -3.48 19.54 -3.11
N ILE A 110 -2.55 18.82 -3.78
CA ILE A 110 -1.21 18.55 -3.24
C ILE A 110 -0.39 19.84 -3.39
N PRO A 111 -0.02 20.53 -2.30
CA PRO A 111 0.69 21.79 -2.39
C PRO A 111 2.02 21.64 -3.11
N ARG A 112 2.46 22.69 -3.81
CA ARG A 112 3.80 22.70 -4.41
C ARG A 112 4.87 22.59 -3.32
N ARG A 113 5.92 21.83 -3.61
CA ARG A 113 7.02 21.63 -2.66
C ARG A 113 7.76 22.95 -2.39
N PRO A 114 7.86 23.41 -1.13
CA PRO A 114 8.66 24.58 -0.78
C PRO A 114 10.15 24.35 -1.08
N ARG A 115 10.86 25.41 -1.50
CA ARG A 115 12.32 25.33 -1.73
C ARG A 115 13.10 25.03 -0.46
N SER A 116 12.56 25.39 0.71
CA SER A 116 13.14 25.14 2.03
C SER A 116 12.83 23.75 2.59
N ALA A 117 11.98 22.97 1.92
CA ALA A 117 11.62 21.64 2.39
C ALA A 117 12.84 20.71 2.37
N GLY A 118 13.02 19.93 3.45
CA GLY A 118 14.11 18.98 3.57
C GLY A 118 13.94 17.75 2.69
N ASP A 119 15.04 17.08 2.36
CA ASP A 119 15.01 15.80 1.65
C ASP A 119 14.49 14.66 2.53
N GLY A 120 13.93 13.63 1.89
CA GLY A 120 13.19 12.57 2.56
C GLY A 120 13.99 11.82 3.61
N SER A 121 15.22 11.39 3.26
CA SER A 121 16.09 10.67 4.21
C SER A 121 16.41 11.50 5.46
N THR A 122 16.62 12.81 5.31
CA THR A 122 16.94 13.71 6.41
C THR A 122 15.72 13.97 7.29
N VAL A 123 14.57 14.28 6.68
CA VAL A 123 13.34 14.56 7.41
C VAL A 123 12.89 13.33 8.18
N ILE A 124 12.82 12.16 7.53
CA ILE A 124 12.40 10.93 8.20
C ILE A 124 13.46 10.43 9.19
N GLY A 125 14.75 10.62 8.92
CA GLY A 125 15.83 10.27 9.85
C GLY A 125 15.75 10.99 11.20
N ARG A 126 15.22 12.22 11.25
CA ARG A 126 14.99 12.96 12.50
C ARG A 126 13.88 12.36 13.36
N LEU A 127 13.00 11.55 12.77
CA LEU A 127 11.88 10.90 13.46
C LEU A 127 12.25 9.51 14.00
N THR A 128 13.54 9.20 14.16
CA THR A 128 14.00 7.88 14.65
C THR A 128 13.63 7.62 16.11
N ALA A 129 13.51 8.66 16.93
CA ALA A 129 13.04 8.58 18.31
C ALA A 129 11.50 8.63 18.44
N ALA A 130 10.78 9.06 17.39
CA ALA A 130 9.33 9.18 17.40
C ALA A 130 8.64 7.88 16.93
N GLY A 131 7.46 7.61 17.49
CA GLY A 131 6.67 6.43 17.16
C GLY A 131 5.17 6.72 17.13
N GLY A 132 4.42 5.82 16.47
CA GLY A 132 2.96 5.90 16.40
C GLY A 132 2.47 7.28 15.96
N ARG A 133 1.52 7.84 16.72
CA ARG A 133 0.84 9.10 16.39
C ARG A 133 1.79 10.30 16.26
N GLU A 134 2.79 10.43 17.13
CA GLU A 134 3.71 11.57 17.09
C GLU A 134 4.46 11.64 15.75
N ARG A 135 4.96 10.48 15.30
CA ARG A 135 5.62 10.36 13.99
C ARG A 135 4.64 10.62 12.85
N ASP A 136 3.44 10.05 12.93
CA ASP A 136 2.42 10.24 11.89
C ASP A 136 2.05 11.72 11.77
N ASP A 137 1.85 12.43 12.88
CA ASP A 137 1.55 13.87 12.88
C ASP A 137 2.70 14.71 12.27
N ALA A 138 3.95 14.36 12.55
CA ALA A 138 5.12 14.99 11.95
C ALA A 138 5.20 14.74 10.43
N ILE A 139 4.97 13.49 9.99
CA ILE A 139 4.92 13.14 8.56
C ILE A 139 3.78 13.88 7.86
N VAL A 140 2.59 13.91 8.46
CA VAL A 140 1.44 14.63 7.88
C VAL A 140 1.73 16.13 7.78
N SER A 141 2.44 16.73 8.74
CA SER A 141 2.84 18.14 8.65
C SER A 141 3.70 18.42 7.42
N GLU A 142 4.72 17.59 7.16
CA GLU A 142 5.59 17.69 5.98
C GLU A 142 4.81 17.50 4.67
N VAL A 143 3.97 16.46 4.62
CA VAL A 143 3.15 16.15 3.44
C VAL A 143 2.17 17.29 3.14
N LEU A 144 1.45 17.80 4.15
CA LEU A 144 0.50 18.90 3.98
C LEU A 144 1.18 20.25 3.72
N ALA A 145 2.46 20.41 4.05
CA ALA A 145 3.27 21.55 3.63
C ALA A 145 3.77 21.42 2.18
N GLY A 146 3.51 20.29 1.51
CA GLY A 146 3.90 20.03 0.13
C GLY A 146 5.24 19.32 -0.03
N ASN A 147 5.89 18.86 1.04
CA ASN A 147 7.14 18.08 0.97
C ASN A 147 6.91 16.66 0.46
N VAL A 148 6.42 16.57 -0.77
CA VAL A 148 6.07 15.37 -1.51
C VAL A 148 6.81 15.44 -2.85
N PRO A 149 7.40 14.33 -3.33
CA PRO A 149 8.03 14.27 -4.65
C PRO A 149 7.10 14.74 -5.77
N ASP A 150 7.64 15.46 -6.75
CA ASP A 150 6.88 16.02 -7.88
C ASP A 150 6.28 14.96 -8.77
N PHE A 151 6.97 13.82 -8.95
CA PHE A 151 6.43 12.72 -9.75
C PHE A 151 5.12 12.14 -9.19
N LEU A 152 4.83 12.28 -7.89
CA LEU A 152 3.57 11.80 -7.31
C LEU A 152 2.35 12.65 -7.71
N ARG A 153 2.57 13.84 -8.27
CA ARG A 153 1.51 14.74 -8.75
C ARG A 153 1.03 14.37 -10.16
N THR A 154 1.79 13.55 -10.89
CA THR A 154 1.38 13.03 -12.21
C THR A 154 0.61 11.73 -12.03
N LEU A 155 -0.71 11.85 -11.88
CA LEU A 155 -1.57 10.69 -11.64
C LEU A 155 -1.66 9.79 -12.89
N VAL A 156 -1.82 8.48 -12.67
CA VAL A 156 -1.90 7.49 -13.73
C VAL A 156 -3.33 6.93 -13.80
N PRO A 157 -3.93 6.81 -15.00
CA PRO A 157 -5.26 6.24 -15.14
C PRO A 157 -5.26 4.73 -14.89
N VAL A 158 -6.30 4.24 -14.23
CA VAL A 158 -6.62 2.82 -14.07
C VAL A 158 -8.09 2.63 -14.47
N THR A 159 -8.33 1.75 -15.42
CA THR A 159 -9.64 1.60 -16.06
C THR A 159 -10.31 0.27 -15.70
N PHE A 160 -11.61 0.32 -15.46
CA PHE A 160 -12.49 -0.81 -15.19
C PHE A 160 -13.56 -0.83 -16.28
N SER A 161 -13.86 -2.00 -16.82
CA SER A 161 -14.95 -2.18 -17.79
C SER A 161 -15.90 -3.27 -17.34
N GLY A 162 -17.19 -3.04 -17.49
CA GLY A 162 -18.23 -4.00 -17.16
C GLY A 162 -19.62 -3.38 -17.24
N ASN A 163 -20.65 -4.21 -17.45
CA ASN A 163 -22.05 -3.78 -17.54
C ASN A 163 -22.30 -2.68 -18.60
N GLY A 164 -21.57 -2.70 -19.72
CA GLY A 164 -21.67 -1.66 -20.75
C GLY A 164 -21.24 -0.27 -20.24
N MET A 165 -20.31 -0.22 -19.30
CA MET A 165 -19.71 1.02 -18.78
C MET A 165 -18.20 0.87 -18.66
N THR A 166 -17.51 2.01 -18.73
CA THR A 166 -16.10 2.16 -18.46
C THR A 166 -15.92 3.18 -17.34
N VAL A 167 -15.22 2.79 -16.28
CA VAL A 167 -14.84 3.67 -15.17
C VAL A 167 -13.33 3.86 -15.20
N THR A 168 -12.84 5.10 -15.22
CA THR A 168 -11.41 5.41 -15.08
C THR A 168 -11.20 6.16 -13.77
N ILE A 169 -10.31 5.65 -12.91
CA ILE A 169 -9.82 6.34 -11.71
C ILE A 169 -8.40 6.84 -11.97
N CYS A 170 -7.97 7.86 -11.23
CA CYS A 170 -6.64 8.44 -11.35
C CYS A 170 -5.86 8.25 -10.05
N VAL A 171 -4.74 7.54 -10.11
CA VAL A 171 -4.01 7.09 -8.90
C VAL A 171 -2.60 7.66 -8.85
N THR A 172 -2.05 7.81 -7.65
CA THR A 172 -0.63 8.17 -7.52
C THR A 172 0.25 7.04 -8.08
N PRO A 173 1.32 7.37 -8.84
CA PRO A 173 2.15 6.38 -9.52
C PRO A 173 2.91 5.47 -8.55
N ASP A 174 3.22 5.97 -7.35
CA ASP A 174 3.75 5.21 -6.22
C ASP A 174 2.99 5.57 -4.92
N TYR A 175 3.39 4.97 -3.81
CA TYR A 175 2.88 5.28 -2.47
C TYR A 175 3.37 6.65 -1.99
N LEU A 176 2.58 7.28 -1.12
CA LEU A 176 2.90 8.53 -0.45
C LEU A 176 4.33 8.52 0.09
N ALA A 177 5.06 9.58 -0.21
CA ALA A 177 6.44 9.76 0.19
C ALA A 177 6.71 11.19 0.62
N VAL A 178 7.70 11.35 1.50
CA VAL A 178 8.24 12.66 1.91
C VAL A 178 9.58 12.87 1.24
N GLY A 179 9.81 14.08 0.71
CA GLY A 179 11.10 14.49 0.14
C GLY A 179 11.00 15.05 -1.29
N SER A 180 12.10 14.94 -2.02
CA SER A 180 12.23 15.39 -3.42
C SER A 180 12.27 14.18 -4.37
N ASP A 181 12.18 14.41 -5.68
CA ASP A 181 12.37 13.34 -6.68
C ASP A 181 13.74 12.64 -6.58
N ARG A 182 14.74 13.31 -5.99
CA ARG A 182 16.10 12.79 -5.84
C ARG A 182 16.29 12.01 -4.54
N ASP A 183 15.62 12.42 -3.47
CA ASP A 183 15.68 11.77 -2.17
C ASP A 183 14.31 11.84 -1.49
N PHE A 184 13.66 10.68 -1.49
CA PHE A 184 12.35 10.49 -0.86
C PHE A 184 12.26 9.18 -0.09
N VAL A 185 11.38 9.17 0.89
CA VAL A 185 11.06 8.00 1.70
C VAL A 185 9.56 7.75 1.63
N ARG A 186 9.17 6.55 1.21
CA ARG A 186 7.77 6.08 1.28
C ARG A 186 7.36 5.93 2.73
N VAL A 187 6.29 6.61 3.13
CA VAL A 187 5.90 6.75 4.54
C VAL A 187 4.64 5.96 4.88
N PRO A 188 4.75 4.89 5.69
CA PRO A 188 3.61 4.29 6.37
C PRO A 188 2.89 5.30 7.26
N LEU A 189 1.56 5.23 7.30
CA LEU A 189 0.70 5.98 8.22
C LEU A 189 -0.39 5.06 8.79
N GLY A 190 -0.84 5.36 10.01
CA GLY A 190 -2.10 4.85 10.52
C GLY A 190 -3.29 5.39 9.73
N LEU A 191 -4.44 4.73 9.85
CA LEU A 191 -5.66 5.10 9.14
C LEU A 191 -6.09 6.57 9.37
N PRO A 192 -6.10 7.11 10.61
CA PRO A 192 -6.52 8.49 10.83
C PRO A 192 -5.63 9.51 10.11
N ALA A 193 -4.31 9.30 10.12
CA ALA A 193 -3.35 10.16 9.44
C ALA A 193 -3.47 10.05 7.91
N ALA A 194 -3.63 8.84 7.38
CA ALA A 194 -3.83 8.59 5.95
C ALA A 194 -5.12 9.26 5.43
N MET A 195 -6.23 9.15 6.18
CA MET A 195 -7.50 9.78 5.82
C MET A 195 -7.42 11.32 5.86
N ARG A 196 -6.72 11.89 6.84
CA ARG A 196 -6.47 13.34 6.90
C ARG A 196 -5.68 13.84 5.69
N VAL A 197 -4.67 13.09 5.23
CA VAL A 197 -3.93 13.43 4.01
C VAL A 197 -4.84 13.31 2.78
N ALA A 198 -5.56 12.20 2.64
CA ALA A 198 -6.45 11.97 1.51
C ALA A 198 -7.50 13.08 1.37
N GLU A 199 -8.18 13.45 2.46
CA GLU A 199 -9.17 14.54 2.46
C GLU A 199 -8.56 15.86 1.98
N ARG A 200 -7.42 16.26 2.56
CA ARG A 200 -6.76 17.52 2.21
C ARG A 200 -6.24 17.57 0.79
N PHE A 201 -6.04 16.42 0.15
CA PHE A 201 -5.58 16.30 -1.23
C PHE A 201 -6.71 16.04 -2.23
N ASP A 202 -7.99 16.15 -1.84
CA ASP A 202 -9.14 15.77 -2.68
C ASP A 202 -9.01 14.33 -3.22
N MET A 203 -8.59 13.41 -2.35
CA MET A 203 -8.30 12.02 -2.66
C MET A 203 -9.01 11.07 -1.69
N VAL A 204 -9.00 9.78 -2.03
CA VAL A 204 -9.52 8.69 -1.22
C VAL A 204 -8.50 7.53 -1.19
N LEU A 205 -8.63 6.66 -0.19
CA LEU A 205 -7.91 5.39 -0.17
C LEU A 205 -8.58 4.40 -1.15
N PRO A 206 -7.84 3.45 -1.75
CA PRO A 206 -8.39 2.50 -2.71
C PRO A 206 -9.25 1.44 -2.02
N THR A 207 -10.14 0.78 -2.76
CA THR A 207 -10.75 -0.50 -2.35
C THR A 207 -9.80 -1.66 -2.72
N THR A 208 -10.08 -2.88 -2.25
CA THR A 208 -9.31 -4.07 -2.68
C THR A 208 -9.33 -4.28 -4.20
N ARG A 209 -10.48 -4.05 -4.84
CA ARG A 209 -10.64 -4.16 -6.30
C ARG A 209 -9.82 -3.11 -7.04
N MET A 210 -9.70 -1.90 -6.49
CA MET A 210 -8.82 -0.88 -7.04
C MET A 210 -7.35 -1.29 -6.91
N VAL A 211 -6.93 -1.81 -5.75
CA VAL A 211 -5.54 -2.28 -5.56
C VAL A 211 -5.19 -3.39 -6.57
N ASP A 212 -6.08 -4.35 -6.79
CA ASP A 212 -5.87 -5.41 -7.79
C ASP A 212 -5.74 -4.85 -9.21
N ALA A 213 -6.61 -3.91 -9.59
CA ALA A 213 -6.56 -3.28 -10.91
C ALA A 213 -5.31 -2.41 -11.10
N ILE A 214 -4.89 -1.69 -10.05
CA ILE A 214 -3.64 -0.93 -10.02
C ILE A 214 -2.46 -1.86 -10.25
N TYR A 215 -2.42 -3.02 -9.58
CA TYR A 215 -1.39 -4.02 -9.83
C TYR A 215 -1.44 -4.51 -11.28
N GLN A 216 -2.61 -4.94 -11.77
CA GLN A 216 -2.74 -5.49 -13.13
C GLN A 216 -2.31 -4.49 -14.22
N GLN A 217 -2.56 -3.20 -14.02
CA GLN A 217 -2.29 -2.14 -15.00
C GLN A 217 -0.95 -1.41 -14.77
N ALA A 218 -0.23 -1.74 -13.70
CA ALA A 218 1.09 -1.17 -13.44
C ALA A 218 2.09 -1.58 -14.52
N SER A 219 2.84 -0.60 -15.04
CA SER A 219 3.94 -0.85 -15.97
C SER A 219 5.15 -1.52 -15.30
N VAL A 220 5.26 -1.39 -13.98
CA VAL A 220 6.35 -1.98 -13.19
C VAL A 220 5.74 -2.71 -12.00
N HIS A 221 5.89 -4.03 -11.98
CA HIS A 221 5.65 -4.83 -10.78
C HIS A 221 6.96 -4.94 -10.01
N LEU A 222 6.89 -4.86 -8.68
CA LEU A 222 7.99 -5.17 -7.78
C LEU A 222 7.58 -6.34 -6.91
N SER A 223 8.51 -7.26 -6.66
CA SER A 223 8.22 -8.41 -5.80
C SER A 223 8.21 -7.98 -4.33
N PRO A 224 7.32 -8.55 -3.50
CA PRO A 224 7.37 -8.37 -2.05
C PRO A 224 8.76 -8.65 -1.49
N ALA A 225 9.23 -7.79 -0.58
CA ALA A 225 10.50 -7.95 0.11
C ALA A 225 10.29 -7.90 1.64
N PRO A 226 9.76 -8.98 2.25
CA PRO A 226 9.55 -9.02 3.69
C PRO A 226 10.88 -8.86 4.45
N MET A 227 10.82 -8.17 5.58
CA MET A 227 11.87 -8.14 6.59
C MET A 227 11.41 -8.87 7.85
N ASP A 228 12.37 -9.23 8.70
CA ASP A 228 12.12 -10.01 9.91
C ASP A 228 11.02 -9.38 10.79
N PRO A 229 10.02 -10.18 11.21
CA PRO A 229 8.86 -9.69 11.94
C PRO A 229 9.17 -9.49 13.43
N THR A 230 9.93 -8.45 13.74
CA THR A 230 10.32 -8.09 15.11
C THR A 230 9.46 -6.95 15.67
N SER A 231 9.61 -6.61 16.95
CA SER A 231 8.96 -5.42 17.54
C SER A 231 9.38 -4.11 16.86
N ALA A 232 10.49 -4.10 16.12
CA ALA A 232 10.99 -2.92 15.41
C ALA A 232 10.29 -2.68 14.06
N MET A 233 9.34 -3.53 13.64
CA MET A 233 8.60 -3.38 12.37
C MET A 233 7.95 -2.00 12.15
N SER A 234 7.51 -1.37 13.24
CA SER A 234 6.90 -0.03 13.25
C SER A 234 7.92 1.08 13.49
N SER A 235 9.22 0.78 13.55
CA SER A 235 10.27 1.78 13.77
C SER A 235 10.60 2.54 12.48
N THR A 236 11.00 3.79 12.64
CA THR A 236 11.44 4.65 11.53
C THR A 236 12.67 4.06 10.80
N ASN A 237 13.56 3.36 11.53
CA ASN A 237 14.70 2.66 10.93
C ASN A 237 14.27 1.54 9.98
N TYR A 238 13.21 0.79 10.33
CA TYR A 238 12.63 -0.20 9.43
C TYR A 238 12.03 0.46 8.17
N PHE A 239 11.42 1.65 8.31
CA PHE A 239 10.86 2.38 7.17
C PHE A 239 11.96 2.81 6.20
N LEU A 240 13.05 3.39 6.71
CA LEU A 240 14.22 3.80 5.93
C LEU A 240 14.86 2.60 5.22
N ARG A 241 15.09 1.50 5.95
CA ARG A 241 15.69 0.29 5.38
C ARG A 241 14.85 -0.31 4.26
N HIS A 242 13.54 -0.45 4.48
CA HIS A 242 12.65 -0.98 3.44
C HIS A 242 12.55 -0.04 2.24
N ASN A 243 12.55 1.28 2.47
CA ASN A 243 12.58 2.24 1.37
C ASN A 243 13.83 2.03 0.51
N THR A 244 15.01 1.88 1.10
CA THR A 244 16.25 1.56 0.38
C THR A 244 16.14 0.27 -0.43
N THR A 245 15.54 -0.78 0.14
CA THR A 245 15.26 -2.04 -0.58
C THR A 245 14.39 -1.80 -1.81
N VAL A 246 13.26 -1.09 -1.68
CA VAL A 246 12.36 -0.77 -2.79
C VAL A 246 13.04 0.10 -3.84
N GLN A 247 13.84 1.11 -3.44
CA GLN A 247 14.62 1.91 -4.38
C GLN A 247 15.63 1.03 -5.16
N GLY A 248 16.22 0.03 -4.50
CA GLY A 248 17.05 -0.97 -5.16
C GLY A 248 16.30 -1.79 -6.21
N GLN A 249 15.11 -2.28 -5.85
CA GLN A 249 14.24 -3.03 -6.77
C GLN A 249 13.80 -2.18 -7.97
N MET A 250 13.46 -0.90 -7.76
CA MET A 250 13.14 0.03 -8.84
C MET A 250 14.29 0.20 -9.82
N ARG A 251 15.52 0.41 -9.31
CA ARG A 251 16.72 0.54 -10.16
C ARG A 251 16.97 -0.74 -10.96
N GLN A 252 16.85 -1.91 -10.32
CA GLN A 252 17.02 -3.21 -10.98
C GLN A 252 15.97 -3.45 -12.08
N ALA A 253 14.75 -2.97 -11.87
CA ALA A 253 13.67 -3.05 -12.85
C ALA A 253 13.76 -1.98 -13.96
N GLY A 254 14.74 -1.06 -13.90
CA GLY A 254 14.81 0.08 -14.82
C GLY A 254 13.63 1.04 -14.70
N ALA A 255 12.95 1.06 -13.56
CA ALA A 255 11.76 1.86 -13.33
C ALA A 255 12.09 3.35 -13.32
N ARG A 256 11.21 4.14 -13.92
CA ARG A 256 11.30 5.60 -13.97
C ARG A 256 10.26 6.22 -13.05
N LEU A 257 10.59 7.35 -12.43
CA LEU A 257 9.62 8.11 -11.63
C LEU A 257 8.43 8.51 -12.50
N GLY A 258 7.23 8.47 -11.92
CA GLY A 258 5.97 8.72 -12.62
C GLY A 258 5.37 7.50 -13.33
N GLN A 259 6.11 6.39 -13.48
CA GLN A 259 5.49 5.12 -13.90
C GLN A 259 4.62 4.56 -12.78
N LEU A 260 3.51 3.93 -13.15
CA LEU A 260 2.70 3.20 -12.17
C LEU A 260 3.47 1.94 -11.71
N VAL A 261 3.81 1.94 -10.42
CA VAL A 261 4.55 0.85 -9.76
C VAL A 261 3.67 0.21 -8.68
N SER A 262 3.64 -1.12 -8.64
CA SER A 262 2.84 -1.88 -7.67
C SER A 262 3.50 -3.19 -7.23
N GLY A 263 2.99 -3.78 -6.14
CA GLY A 263 3.43 -5.07 -5.59
C GLY A 263 4.38 -4.99 -4.40
N HIS A 264 5.00 -3.84 -4.14
CA HIS A 264 6.03 -3.68 -3.09
C HIS A 264 5.51 -3.35 -1.68
N LYS A 265 4.22 -3.04 -1.49
CA LYS A 265 3.61 -2.74 -0.18
C LYS A 265 2.23 -3.36 -0.04
N LYS A 266 1.71 -3.37 1.19
CA LYS A 266 0.30 -3.54 1.53
C LYS A 266 -0.38 -2.18 1.50
N ASP A 267 -1.45 -2.05 0.74
CA ASP A 267 -2.25 -0.84 0.68
C ASP A 267 -3.17 -0.76 1.91
N LEU A 268 -3.33 0.43 2.47
CA LEU A 268 -4.49 0.74 3.29
C LEU A 268 -5.70 0.86 2.36
N VAL A 269 -6.80 0.19 2.72
CA VAL A 269 -7.99 0.11 1.85
C VAL A 269 -9.28 0.56 2.53
N LEU A 270 -10.20 1.10 1.73
CA LEU A 270 -11.60 1.31 2.13
C LEU A 270 -12.37 0.00 2.02
N THR A 271 -13.13 -0.32 3.06
CA THR A 271 -13.94 -1.55 3.16
C THR A 271 -15.09 -1.35 4.13
N ASN A 272 -16.24 -2.00 3.89
CA ASN A 272 -17.35 -1.98 4.83
C ASN A 272 -17.02 -2.70 6.14
N ARG A 273 -16.00 -3.57 6.16
CA ARG A 273 -15.54 -4.27 7.37
C ARG A 273 -15.13 -3.34 8.50
N LEU A 274 -14.74 -2.10 8.21
CA LEU A 274 -14.38 -1.11 9.23
C LEU A 274 -15.60 -0.62 10.03
N GLN A 275 -16.82 -0.75 9.50
CA GLN A 275 -18.05 -0.46 10.26
C GLN A 275 -18.25 -1.46 11.40
N SER A 276 -18.04 -2.74 11.11
CA SER A 276 -18.14 -3.81 12.11
C SER A 276 -16.89 -3.92 12.99
N ASN A 277 -15.83 -3.20 12.67
CA ASN A 277 -14.55 -3.21 13.38
C ASN A 277 -14.07 -1.78 13.65
N PRO A 278 -14.81 -1.00 14.47
CA PRO A 278 -14.42 0.38 14.79
C PRO A 278 -13.03 0.42 15.44
N GLY A 279 -12.27 1.48 15.13
CA GLY A 279 -10.91 1.65 15.66
C GLY A 279 -9.87 0.70 15.06
N ARG A 280 -10.17 0.02 13.94
CA ARG A 280 -9.21 -0.81 13.18
C ARG A 280 -8.74 -0.12 11.91
N VAL A 281 -7.67 -0.66 11.33
CA VAL A 281 -7.19 -0.33 9.98
C VAL A 281 -7.38 -1.54 9.06
N ALA A 282 -7.76 -1.31 7.80
CA ALA A 282 -7.86 -2.36 6.81
C ALA A 282 -6.65 -2.33 5.87
N ILE A 283 -5.99 -3.48 5.73
CA ILE A 283 -4.82 -3.65 4.86
C ILE A 283 -5.03 -4.80 3.88
N TYR A 284 -4.50 -4.64 2.67
CA TYR A 284 -4.62 -5.61 1.58
C TYR A 284 -3.45 -5.47 0.58
N GLY A 285 -3.08 -6.55 -0.10
CA GLY A 285 -2.17 -6.50 -1.25
C GLY A 285 -0.82 -7.14 -1.00
N TRP A 286 0.27 -6.42 -1.29
CA TRP A 286 1.63 -6.96 -1.34
C TRP A 286 1.74 -8.09 -2.37
N HIS A 287 1.34 -7.77 -3.60
CA HIS A 287 1.14 -8.73 -4.69
C HIS A 287 2.44 -9.36 -5.18
N GLN A 288 2.42 -10.69 -5.29
CA GLN A 288 3.44 -11.45 -6.00
C GLN A 288 3.38 -11.17 -7.51
N ARG A 289 4.46 -11.52 -8.23
CA ARG A 289 4.56 -11.36 -9.69
C ARG A 289 3.42 -11.99 -10.48
N ASN A 290 2.82 -13.06 -9.95
CA ASN A 290 1.65 -13.72 -10.53
C ASN A 290 0.31 -12.99 -10.26
N GLY A 291 0.34 -11.82 -9.64
CA GLY A 291 -0.85 -11.04 -9.29
C GLY A 291 -1.59 -11.49 -8.03
N ARG A 292 -1.07 -12.47 -7.28
CA ARG A 292 -1.68 -12.88 -6.02
C ARG A 292 -1.25 -11.97 -4.87
N ALA A 293 -2.21 -11.35 -4.19
CA ALA A 293 -1.98 -10.65 -2.92
C ALA A 293 -1.52 -11.62 -1.83
N ILE A 294 -0.39 -11.33 -1.17
CA ILE A 294 0.07 -12.10 0.01
C ILE A 294 -0.72 -11.69 1.25
N GLN A 295 -1.06 -10.40 1.36
CA GLN A 295 -1.88 -9.87 2.44
C GLN A 295 -3.36 -9.92 2.01
N PRO A 296 -4.16 -10.89 2.50
CA PRO A 296 -5.61 -10.84 2.34
C PRO A 296 -6.18 -9.64 3.12
N LEU A 297 -7.43 -9.26 2.80
CA LEU A 297 -8.11 -8.16 3.47
C LEU A 297 -8.20 -8.45 4.97
N SER A 298 -7.51 -7.65 5.77
CA SER A 298 -7.36 -7.85 7.21
C SER A 298 -7.62 -6.57 7.98
N THR A 299 -8.34 -6.69 9.11
CA THR A 299 -8.67 -5.62 10.06
C THR A 299 -8.15 -5.89 11.47
N VAL A 300 -7.15 -6.78 11.62
CA VAL A 300 -6.69 -7.25 12.94
C VAL A 300 -5.96 -6.17 13.75
N HIS A 301 -5.38 -5.17 13.06
CA HIS A 301 -4.60 -4.12 13.71
C HIS A 301 -5.45 -2.90 14.08
N GLY A 302 -5.07 -2.22 15.15
CA GLY A 302 -5.69 -0.95 15.54
C GLY A 302 -5.46 0.15 14.50
N ALA A 303 -6.32 1.16 14.46
CA ALA A 303 -6.32 2.21 13.45
C ALA A 303 -4.98 2.98 13.36
N GLN A 304 -4.25 3.09 14.48
CA GLN A 304 -2.95 3.76 14.56
C GLN A 304 -1.77 2.88 14.13
N TYR A 305 -2.02 1.61 13.79
CA TYR A 305 -0.94 0.69 13.42
C TYR A 305 -0.38 1.03 12.04
N ALA A 306 0.94 1.20 12.00
CA ALA A 306 1.70 1.37 10.77
C ALA A 306 3.05 0.66 10.90
N ASP A 307 3.34 -0.23 9.95
CA ASP A 307 4.62 -0.90 9.83
C ASP A 307 5.30 -0.57 8.49
N TYR A 308 6.55 -1.01 8.32
CA TYR A 308 7.32 -0.80 7.11
C TYR A 308 6.64 -1.28 5.82
N SER A 309 5.71 -2.22 5.92
CA SER A 309 5.06 -2.87 4.79
C SER A 309 3.82 -2.11 4.32
N HIS A 310 3.28 -1.18 5.12
CA HIS A 310 2.18 -0.32 4.73
C HIS A 310 2.61 0.66 3.61
N GLY A 311 1.65 0.92 2.72
CA GLY A 311 1.71 1.90 1.66
C GLY A 311 0.41 2.69 1.59
N ILE A 312 0.53 4.01 1.46
CA ILE A 312 -0.61 4.91 1.29
C ILE A 312 -0.70 5.25 -0.19
N ARG A 313 -1.57 4.55 -0.91
CA ARG A 313 -1.89 4.84 -2.31
C ARG A 313 -3.06 5.81 -2.32
N LEU A 314 -2.94 6.91 -3.05
CA LEU A 314 -4.02 7.88 -3.13
C LEU A 314 -4.69 7.79 -4.50
N VAL A 315 -6.02 7.87 -4.48
CA VAL A 315 -6.87 7.89 -5.68
C VAL A 315 -7.58 9.23 -5.70
N SER A 316 -7.53 9.95 -6.83
CA SER A 316 -8.27 11.20 -6.99
C SER A 316 -9.75 10.98 -6.71
N ARG A 317 -10.35 11.92 -5.97
CA ARG A 317 -11.80 11.95 -5.78
C ARG A 317 -12.55 12.20 -7.09
N ARG A 318 -11.90 12.76 -8.11
CA ARG A 318 -12.49 12.84 -9.46
C ARG A 318 -12.17 11.57 -10.24
N ALA A 319 -13.21 10.83 -10.59
CA ALA A 319 -13.16 9.69 -11.49
C ALA A 319 -13.96 10.01 -12.77
N PHE A 320 -13.95 9.09 -13.74
CA PHE A 320 -14.66 9.26 -15.00
C PHE A 320 -15.52 8.03 -15.30
N VAL A 321 -16.80 8.24 -15.61
CA VAL A 321 -17.72 7.19 -16.08
C VAL A 321 -18.06 7.49 -17.54
N ASN A 322 -17.68 6.60 -18.44
CA ASN A 322 -17.78 6.78 -19.88
C ASN A 322 -17.24 8.15 -20.32
N GLY A 323 -16.11 8.56 -19.73
CA GLY A 323 -15.41 9.83 -19.94
C GLY A 323 -16.04 11.09 -19.34
N ARG A 324 -17.18 11.00 -18.63
CA ARG A 324 -17.72 12.14 -17.86
C ARG A 324 -17.18 12.11 -16.42
N ALA A 325 -16.69 13.24 -15.96
CA ALA A 325 -16.21 13.39 -14.59
C ALA A 325 -17.33 13.18 -13.56
N VAL A 326 -17.03 12.43 -12.51
CA VAL A 326 -17.91 12.17 -11.34
C VAL A 326 -17.08 12.23 -10.05
N ASP A 327 -17.76 12.42 -8.91
CA ASP A 327 -17.13 12.22 -7.59
C ASP A 327 -17.07 10.70 -7.28
N LEU A 328 -15.88 10.22 -6.92
CA LEU A 328 -15.63 8.81 -6.64
C LEU A 328 -16.33 8.35 -5.36
N ARG A 329 -16.61 9.25 -4.40
CA ARG A 329 -17.38 8.93 -3.18
C ARG A 329 -18.84 8.63 -3.55
N ASP A 330 -19.40 9.41 -4.45
CA ASP A 330 -20.74 9.17 -4.99
C ASP A 330 -20.76 7.85 -5.76
N LEU A 331 -19.74 7.60 -6.61
CA LEU A 331 -19.62 6.36 -7.37
C LEU A 331 -19.54 5.14 -6.44
N LEU A 332 -18.75 5.21 -5.38
CA LEU A 332 -18.65 4.16 -4.37
C LEU A 332 -19.95 3.96 -3.58
N SER A 333 -20.84 4.96 -3.54
CA SER A 333 -22.15 4.88 -2.87
C SER A 333 -23.28 4.40 -3.80
N ASP A 334 -23.06 4.36 -5.11
CA ASP A 334 -24.08 4.02 -6.11
C ASP A 334 -24.05 2.54 -6.48
N SER A 335 -25.13 1.82 -6.13
CA SER A 335 -25.24 0.37 -6.33
C SER A 335 -25.19 -0.08 -7.79
N ARG A 336 -25.43 0.81 -8.76
CA ARG A 336 -25.39 0.50 -10.19
C ARG A 336 -23.97 0.37 -10.72
N VAL A 337 -22.99 1.05 -10.08
CA VAL A 337 -21.62 1.20 -10.60
C VAL A 337 -20.54 0.81 -9.59
N ALA A 338 -20.79 0.89 -8.28
CA ALA A 338 -19.78 0.61 -7.24
C ALA A 338 -19.14 -0.77 -7.39
N GLY A 339 -19.90 -1.78 -7.83
CA GLY A 339 -19.40 -3.14 -8.08
C GLY A 339 -18.27 -3.24 -9.12
N LEU A 340 -18.09 -2.24 -9.99
CA LEU A 340 -16.97 -2.18 -10.93
C LEU A 340 -15.64 -1.85 -10.25
N VAL A 341 -15.68 -1.07 -9.17
CA VAL A 341 -14.49 -0.57 -8.47
C VAL A 341 -14.41 -1.03 -7.01
N SER A 342 -15.34 -1.86 -6.54
CA SER A 342 -15.36 -2.43 -5.20
C SER A 342 -15.92 -3.85 -5.24
N SER A 343 -15.20 -4.81 -4.66
CA SER A 343 -15.68 -6.20 -4.54
C SER A 343 -16.80 -6.36 -3.50
N GLU A 344 -17.03 -5.34 -2.68
CA GLU A 344 -18.10 -5.32 -1.67
C GLU A 344 -19.38 -4.62 -2.19
N GLY A 345 -19.40 -4.20 -3.46
CA GLY A 345 -20.45 -3.32 -3.97
C GLY A 345 -20.31 -1.93 -3.37
N THR A 346 -21.41 -1.35 -2.89
CA THR A 346 -21.38 0.00 -2.30
C THR A 346 -20.54 0.06 -1.04
N ILE A 347 -19.78 1.13 -0.87
CA ILE A 347 -19.12 1.49 0.39
C ILE A 347 -20.04 2.49 1.08
N SER A 348 -20.71 2.08 2.16
CA SER A 348 -21.81 2.86 2.74
C SER A 348 -21.39 3.78 3.89
N ASN A 349 -20.18 3.60 4.45
CA ASN A 349 -19.73 4.43 5.55
C ASN A 349 -19.25 5.79 5.02
N ARG A 350 -20.08 6.82 5.21
CA ARG A 350 -19.71 8.19 4.87
C ARG A 350 -18.46 8.68 5.60
N GLN A 351 -18.16 8.22 6.82
CA GLN A 351 -16.93 8.58 7.53
C GLN A 351 -15.67 8.00 6.88
N LEU A 352 -15.79 6.88 6.18
CA LEU A 352 -14.69 6.29 5.40
C LEU A 352 -14.56 6.96 4.03
N LEU A 353 -15.65 7.51 3.52
CA LEU A 353 -15.65 8.25 2.26
C LEU A 353 -15.29 9.71 2.44
N ALA A 354 -15.57 10.32 3.59
CA ALA A 354 -15.29 11.70 3.96
C ALA A 354 -15.06 11.79 5.47
N LEU A 355 -14.01 12.47 5.92
CA LEU A 355 -14.04 12.98 7.30
C LEU A 355 -15.01 14.17 7.28
N ALA A 356 -16.23 13.97 7.81
CA ALA A 356 -17.12 15.08 8.11
C ALA A 356 -16.41 15.99 9.13
N ASP A 357 -16.45 17.30 8.85
CA ASP A 357 -15.79 18.38 9.61
C ASP A 357 -15.90 18.24 11.14
#